data_AF-A0A1Q3V966-F1
#
_entry.id   AF-A0A1Q3V966-F1
#
_cell.length_a   1.000
_cell.length_b   1.000
_cell.length_c   1.000
_cell.angle_alpha   90.00
_cell.angle_beta   90.00
_cell.angle_gamma   90.00
#
_symmetry.space_group_name_H-M   'P 1'
#
loop_
_entity.id
_entity.type
_entity.pdbx_description
1 polymer ?
#
loop_
_entity_poly.entity_id
_entity_poly.type
_entity_poly.pdbx_seq_one_letter_code
_entity_poly.pdbx_strand_id
1 'polypeptide(L)'
;MLERAPAHDALPCLFCGQPERAEMFEVWGHEFMLHTCCEGLHEQIVLDMNDDPEWARHFIRSIGIEEICGQQLRRVADDGCCGLVLDWQLRFKPIAANSVRRFIGLHHAHCGIPVTWRFHNAVINGATLIGVAVVGNPVAPALMGRGILEVNRLCIRRDVPSALRWNAASMLYGWCAREAQRRGWRKIITYTRADEPGTSLEAAGWTREASVRGRGWHSARRRRSNRNSWIEKVRWSRTFTASTAPARNHERNAGPCATSVLTEWMTDTSVSGWPPA
;
A
#
# COMPACT_ATOMS: atom_id res chain seq x y z
N MET A 1 -15.94 16.67 -36.20
CA MET A 1 -14.79 16.20 -37.00
C MET A 1 -13.55 16.78 -36.35
N LEU A 2 -12.87 16.01 -35.49
CA LEU A 2 -11.58 16.40 -34.92
C LEU A 2 -10.52 15.86 -35.88
N GLU A 3 -9.86 16.76 -36.60
CA GLU A 3 -8.76 16.44 -37.48
C GLU A 3 -7.63 15.81 -36.66
N ARG A 4 -7.30 14.58 -37.04
CA ARG A 4 -6.12 13.84 -36.57
C ARG A 4 -4.90 14.62 -37.07
N ALA A 5 -4.01 15.03 -36.17
CA ALA A 5 -2.75 15.71 -36.53
C ALA A 5 -2.01 14.93 -37.64
N PRO A 6 -1.34 15.61 -38.59
CA PRO A 6 -0.65 14.95 -39.69
C PRO A 6 0.42 14.00 -39.13
N ALA A 7 0.48 12.80 -39.70
CA ALA A 7 1.51 11.82 -39.41
C ALA A 7 2.88 12.49 -39.61
N HIS A 8 3.62 12.70 -38.52
CA HIS A 8 5.03 13.04 -38.59
C HIS A 8 5.69 12.02 -39.53
N ASP A 9 6.56 12.50 -40.44
CA ASP A 9 7.40 11.67 -41.31
C ASP A 9 8.13 10.63 -40.46
N ALA A 10 7.52 9.45 -40.33
CA ALA A 10 8.10 8.35 -39.60
C ALA A 10 9.31 7.88 -40.38
N LEU A 11 10.48 7.96 -39.74
CA LEU A 11 11.72 7.47 -40.31
C LEU A 11 11.51 6.03 -40.78
N PRO A 12 12.13 5.61 -41.91
CA PRO A 12 12.04 4.24 -42.34
C PRO A 12 12.70 3.34 -41.28
N CYS A 13 11.99 2.30 -40.87
CA CYS A 13 12.49 1.28 -39.97
C CYS A 13 13.72 0.61 -40.59
N LEU A 14 14.82 0.54 -39.84
CA LEU A 14 16.09 -0.03 -40.28
C LEU A 14 15.99 -1.53 -40.60
N PHE A 15 14.95 -2.22 -40.13
CA PHE A 15 14.79 -3.67 -40.29
C PHE A 15 13.87 -4.06 -41.46
N CYS A 16 12.74 -3.38 -41.66
CA CYS A 16 11.76 -3.73 -42.71
C CYS A 16 11.59 -2.68 -43.80
N GLY A 17 12.19 -1.49 -43.66
CA GLY A 17 12.10 -0.38 -44.62
C GLY A 17 10.72 0.31 -44.67
N GLN A 18 9.74 -0.15 -43.90
CA GLN A 18 8.44 0.53 -43.73
C GLN A 18 8.56 1.70 -42.76
N PRO A 19 7.60 2.65 -42.75
CA PRO A 19 7.58 3.70 -41.75
C PRO A 19 7.64 3.11 -40.33
N GLU A 20 8.60 3.56 -39.53
CA GLU A 20 8.80 3.07 -38.17
C GLU A 20 7.56 3.32 -37.33
N ARG A 21 7.03 2.26 -36.73
CA ARG A 21 5.85 2.31 -35.87
C ARG A 21 6.07 1.42 -34.67
N ALA A 22 5.88 2.00 -33.50
CA ALA A 22 5.79 1.28 -32.24
C ALA A 22 4.68 1.93 -31.42
N GLU A 23 3.62 1.16 -31.17
CA GLU A 23 2.42 1.65 -30.48
C GLU A 23 2.07 0.67 -29.35
N MET A 24 1.40 1.19 -28.32
CA MET A 24 0.87 0.35 -27.25
C MET A 24 -0.29 -0.50 -27.80
N PHE A 25 -0.16 -1.83 -27.75
CA PHE A 25 -1.19 -2.75 -28.21
C PHE A 25 -2.19 -3.04 -27.10
N GLU A 26 -1.72 -3.65 -26.02
CA GLU A 26 -2.54 -4.07 -24.88
C GLU A 26 -1.80 -3.83 -23.56
N VAL A 27 -2.55 -3.54 -22.50
CA VAL A 27 -2.02 -3.30 -21.14
C VAL A 27 -2.90 -4.03 -20.13
N TRP A 28 -2.26 -4.83 -19.27
CA TRP A 28 -2.91 -5.59 -18.20
C TRP A 28 -2.30 -5.25 -16.85
N GLY A 29 -2.73 -4.14 -16.27
CA GLY A 29 -2.29 -3.69 -14.96
C GLY A 29 -0.83 -3.25 -14.94
N HIS A 30 0.10 -4.20 -14.87
CA HIS A 30 1.55 -3.96 -14.93
C HIS A 30 2.20 -4.57 -16.17
N GLU A 31 1.55 -5.51 -16.84
CA GLU A 31 2.04 -6.13 -18.06
C GLU A 31 1.57 -5.30 -19.26
N PHE A 32 2.35 -5.32 -20.33
CA PHE A 32 2.03 -4.60 -21.55
C PHE A 32 2.58 -5.31 -22.78
N MET A 33 1.98 -5.02 -23.92
CA MET A 33 2.40 -5.53 -25.22
C MET A 33 2.52 -4.36 -26.20
N LEU A 34 3.61 -4.34 -26.96
CA LEU A 34 3.84 -3.37 -28.02
C LEU A 34 3.50 -4.00 -29.36
N HIS A 35 2.85 -3.23 -30.22
CA HIS A 35 2.75 -3.55 -31.64
C HIS A 35 3.77 -2.72 -32.41
N THR A 36 4.72 -3.39 -33.05
CA THR A 36 5.77 -2.78 -33.86
C THR A 36 5.59 -3.11 -35.34
N CYS A 37 6.21 -2.36 -36.24
CA CYS A 37 6.14 -2.63 -37.67
C CYS A 37 6.78 -3.97 -38.10
N CYS A 38 7.71 -4.52 -37.31
CA CYS A 38 8.34 -5.83 -37.53
C CYS A 38 8.97 -6.35 -36.23
N GLU A 39 9.37 -7.64 -36.24
CA GLU A 39 10.02 -8.33 -35.12
C GLU A 39 11.40 -7.73 -34.79
N GLY A 40 12.22 -7.39 -35.78
CA GLY A 40 13.53 -6.79 -35.53
C GLY A 40 13.48 -5.46 -34.75
N LEU A 41 12.47 -4.62 -35.04
CA LEU A 41 12.23 -3.41 -34.25
C LEU A 41 11.75 -3.74 -32.83
N HIS A 42 10.91 -4.77 -32.67
CA HIS A 42 10.47 -5.22 -31.35
C HIS A 42 11.65 -5.64 -30.48
N GLU A 43 12.52 -6.51 -31.02
CA GLU A 43 13.70 -6.99 -30.31
C GLU A 43 14.63 -5.83 -29.93
N GLN A 44 14.90 -4.91 -30.85
CA GLN A 44 15.72 -3.73 -30.57
C GLN A 44 15.13 -2.88 -29.44
N ILE A 45 13.84 -2.57 -29.49
CA ILE A 45 13.17 -1.79 -28.44
C ILE A 45 13.27 -2.50 -27.09
N VAL A 46 13.05 -3.82 -27.04
CA VAL A 46 13.15 -4.59 -25.79
C VAL A 46 14.56 -4.58 -25.23
N LEU A 47 15.59 -4.66 -26.08
CA LEU A 47 16.99 -4.55 -25.67
C LEU A 47 17.28 -3.15 -25.11
N ASP A 48 16.91 -2.10 -25.86
CA ASP A 48 17.10 -0.71 -25.45
C ASP A 48 16.37 -0.40 -24.12
N MET A 49 15.19 -1.00 -23.92
CA MET A 49 14.45 -0.86 -22.67
C MET A 49 15.15 -1.49 -21.46
N ASN A 50 15.86 -2.59 -21.67
CA ASN A 50 16.63 -3.25 -20.62
C ASN A 50 17.93 -2.50 -20.32
N ASP A 51 18.58 -1.97 -21.36
CA ASP A 51 19.86 -1.27 -21.24
C ASP A 51 19.72 0.13 -20.64
N ASP A 52 18.67 0.88 -21.00
CA ASP A 52 18.39 2.22 -20.47
C ASP A 52 16.97 2.34 -19.88
N PRO A 53 16.82 2.15 -18.56
CA PRO A 53 15.53 2.29 -17.89
C PRO A 53 14.90 3.70 -17.93
N GLU A 54 15.72 4.76 -18.07
CA GLU A 54 15.20 6.13 -18.21
C GLU A 54 14.64 6.33 -19.62
N TRP A 55 15.37 5.88 -20.65
CA TRP A 55 14.86 5.84 -22.01
C TRP A 55 13.57 5.00 -22.10
N ALA A 56 13.55 3.80 -21.52
CA ALA A 56 12.37 2.94 -21.48
C ALA A 56 11.14 3.67 -20.92
N ARG A 57 11.33 4.40 -19.81
CA ARG A 57 10.27 5.22 -19.22
C ARG A 57 9.82 6.33 -20.16
N HIS A 58 10.74 7.06 -20.78
CA HIS A 58 10.40 8.14 -21.71
C HIS A 58 9.65 7.62 -22.94
N PHE A 59 10.11 6.52 -23.53
CA PHE A 59 9.46 5.87 -24.66
C PHE A 59 8.06 5.38 -24.30
N ILE A 60 7.89 4.66 -23.18
CA ILE A 60 6.56 4.18 -22.78
C ILE A 60 5.59 5.35 -22.50
N ARG A 61 6.10 6.50 -22.03
CA ARG A 61 5.29 7.72 -21.87
C ARG A 61 4.95 8.38 -23.20
N SER A 62 5.86 8.39 -24.18
CA SER A 62 5.59 9.01 -25.49
C SER A 62 4.52 8.26 -26.29
N ILE A 63 4.38 6.95 -26.09
CA ILE A 63 3.30 6.13 -26.68
C ILE A 63 1.96 6.23 -25.92
N GLY A 64 1.85 7.11 -24.93
CA GLY A 64 0.57 7.48 -24.31
C GLY A 64 0.09 6.59 -23.16
N ILE A 65 1.01 5.90 -22.45
CA ILE A 65 0.61 4.93 -21.41
C ILE A 65 -0.19 5.58 -20.26
N GLU A 66 0.12 6.83 -19.90
CA GLU A 66 -0.44 7.50 -18.73
C GLU A 66 -1.88 7.92 -19.01
N GLU A 67 -2.18 8.33 -20.24
CA GLU A 67 -3.51 8.64 -20.75
C GLU A 67 -4.36 7.38 -20.85
N ILE A 68 -3.79 6.27 -21.36
CA ILE A 68 -4.49 4.99 -21.49
C ILE A 68 -4.90 4.44 -20.12
N CYS A 69 -3.97 4.44 -19.15
CA CYS A 69 -4.20 3.80 -17.86
C CYS A 69 -4.72 4.75 -16.76
N GLY A 70 -4.64 6.07 -16.96
CA GLY A 70 -4.92 7.07 -15.93
C GLY A 70 -3.96 6.98 -14.73
N GLN A 71 -2.74 6.49 -14.94
CA GLN A 71 -1.76 6.20 -13.90
C GLN A 71 -0.40 6.78 -14.27
N GLN A 72 0.28 7.31 -13.26
CA GLN A 72 1.61 7.88 -13.45
C GLN A 72 2.66 6.77 -13.47
N LEU A 73 3.41 6.68 -14.57
CA LEU A 73 4.50 5.73 -14.72
C LEU A 73 5.72 6.23 -13.94
N ARG A 74 6.16 5.40 -12.98
CA ARG A 74 7.38 5.68 -12.23
C ARG A 74 8.60 5.17 -13.01
N ARG A 75 8.55 3.95 -13.54
CA ARG A 75 9.59 3.34 -14.40
C ARG A 75 9.07 2.08 -15.08
N VAL A 76 9.80 1.62 -16.08
CA VAL A 76 9.73 0.23 -16.54
C VAL A 76 10.76 -0.56 -15.74
N ALA A 77 10.42 -1.77 -15.29
CA ALA A 77 11.30 -2.58 -14.46
C ALA A 77 11.29 -4.04 -14.92
N ASP A 78 12.40 -4.73 -14.71
CA ASP A 78 12.49 -6.18 -14.87
C ASP A 78 11.68 -6.89 -13.76
N ASP A 79 10.93 -7.91 -14.15
CA ASP A 79 10.14 -8.76 -13.26
C ASP A 79 10.99 -9.83 -12.51
N GLY A 80 12.24 -10.03 -12.93
CA GLY A 80 13.19 -11.03 -12.45
C GLY A 80 13.22 -12.31 -13.29
N CYS A 81 12.47 -12.36 -14.39
CA CYS A 81 12.33 -13.48 -15.31
C CYS A 81 12.50 -13.06 -16.79
N CYS A 82 13.21 -11.96 -17.03
CA CYS A 82 13.41 -11.34 -18.35
C CYS A 82 12.15 -10.66 -18.93
N GLY A 83 11.11 -10.45 -18.11
CA GLY A 83 9.90 -9.72 -18.49
C GLY A 83 9.95 -8.26 -18.02
N LEU A 84 9.46 -7.34 -18.85
CA LEU A 84 9.32 -5.93 -18.47
C LEU A 84 7.93 -5.66 -17.89
N VAL A 85 7.89 -4.97 -16.76
CA VAL A 85 6.67 -4.56 -16.07
C VAL A 85 6.63 -3.05 -15.82
N LEU A 86 5.42 -2.49 -15.88
CA LEU A 86 5.13 -1.11 -15.55
C LEU A 86 5.09 -0.95 -14.03
N ASP A 87 6.10 -0.31 -13.46
CA ASP A 87 6.09 0.14 -12.06
C ASP A 87 5.45 1.52 -12.02
N TRP A 88 4.21 1.59 -11.54
CA TRP A 88 3.52 2.86 -11.33
C TRP A 88 3.96 3.53 -10.03
N GLN A 89 3.64 4.81 -9.90
CA GLN A 89 3.89 5.52 -8.67
C GLN A 89 3.07 4.93 -7.50
N LEU A 90 3.76 4.51 -6.43
CA LEU A 90 3.10 4.02 -5.21
C LEU A 90 2.26 5.12 -4.56
N ARG A 91 1.03 4.78 -4.16
CA ARG A 91 0.08 5.70 -3.51
C ARG A 91 -0.58 5.06 -2.30
N PHE A 92 -0.94 5.89 -1.31
CA PHE A 92 -1.79 5.43 -0.22
C PHE A 92 -3.25 5.33 -0.69
N LYS A 93 -3.95 4.29 -0.24
CA LYS A 93 -5.39 4.10 -0.50
C LYS A 93 -6.10 3.70 0.78
N PRO A 94 -6.99 4.55 1.32
CA PRO A 94 -7.89 4.12 2.38
C PRO A 94 -8.65 2.86 1.94
N ILE A 95 -8.72 1.88 2.83
CA ILE A 95 -9.25 0.56 2.55
C ILE A 95 -10.18 0.14 3.67
N ALA A 96 -11.22 -0.65 3.38
CA ALA A 96 -12.11 -1.17 4.40
C ALA A 96 -11.39 -2.18 5.33
N ALA A 97 -11.78 -2.21 6.60
CA ALA A 97 -11.20 -3.11 7.61
C ALA A 97 -11.27 -4.59 7.19
N ASN A 98 -12.39 -5.02 6.59
CA ASN A 98 -12.58 -6.40 6.12
C ASN A 98 -11.59 -6.77 5.01
N SER A 99 -11.32 -5.85 4.08
CA SER A 99 -10.34 -6.07 3.01
C SER A 99 -8.92 -6.17 3.56
N VAL A 100 -8.59 -5.43 4.62
CA VAL A 100 -7.30 -5.59 5.33
C VAL A 100 -7.19 -6.96 5.99
N ARG A 101 -8.25 -7.44 6.67
CA ARG A 101 -8.25 -8.80 7.25
C ARG A 101 -8.00 -9.86 6.17
N ARG A 102 -8.72 -9.77 5.06
CA ARG A 102 -8.57 -10.69 3.92
C ARG A 102 -7.15 -10.64 3.36
N PHE A 103 -6.62 -9.46 3.11
CA PHE A 103 -5.27 -9.29 2.58
C PHE A 103 -4.19 -9.89 3.50
N ILE A 104 -4.27 -9.61 4.81
CA ILE A 104 -3.35 -10.19 5.79
C ILE A 104 -3.51 -11.72 5.83
N GLY A 105 -4.74 -12.23 5.81
CA GLY A 105 -5.01 -13.67 5.82
C GLY A 105 -4.40 -14.41 4.62
N LEU A 106 -4.39 -13.79 3.44
CA LEU A 106 -3.85 -14.37 2.22
C LEU A 106 -2.32 -14.28 2.15
N HIS A 107 -1.73 -13.15 2.55
CA HIS A 107 -0.32 -12.86 2.26
C HIS A 107 0.62 -12.90 3.49
N HIS A 108 0.09 -13.00 4.70
CA HIS A 108 0.91 -12.96 5.92
C HIS A 108 1.13 -14.37 6.52
N ALA A 109 2.11 -15.11 5.98
CA ALA A 109 2.37 -16.52 6.31
C ALA A 109 2.75 -16.79 7.78
N HIS A 110 3.32 -15.80 8.50
CA HIS A 110 3.98 -16.05 9.78
C HIS A 110 3.16 -15.71 11.03
N CYS A 111 2.22 -14.78 10.91
CA CYS A 111 1.40 -14.33 12.04
C CYS A 111 -0.05 -14.18 11.62
N GLY A 112 -0.97 -14.60 12.49
CA GLY A 112 -2.38 -14.38 12.30
C GLY A 112 -2.77 -12.89 12.30
N ILE A 113 -3.97 -12.65 11.77
CA ILE A 113 -4.63 -11.36 11.68
C ILE A 113 -4.81 -10.78 13.10
N PRO A 114 -4.48 -9.49 13.35
CA PRO A 114 -4.76 -8.86 14.63
C PRO A 114 -6.26 -8.81 14.92
N VAL A 115 -6.63 -9.02 16.18
CA VAL A 115 -8.04 -9.03 16.60
C VAL A 115 -8.63 -7.63 16.45
N THR A 116 -7.93 -6.61 16.95
CA THR A 116 -8.32 -5.20 16.89
C THR A 116 -7.13 -4.31 16.51
N TRP A 117 -7.42 -3.14 15.98
CA TRP A 117 -6.46 -2.06 15.71
C TRP A 117 -7.19 -0.72 15.79
N ARG A 118 -6.44 0.38 15.90
CA ARG A 118 -6.99 1.74 15.99
C ARG A 118 -7.15 2.37 14.62
N PHE A 119 -6.17 2.17 13.75
CA PHE A 119 -6.19 2.68 12.39
C PHE A 119 -5.29 1.84 11.48
N HIS A 120 -5.48 2.01 10.19
CA HIS A 120 -4.80 1.24 9.16
C HIS A 120 -4.80 1.98 7.84
N ASN A 121 -3.95 1.54 6.93
CA ASN A 121 -3.94 2.02 5.55
C ASN A 121 -3.35 0.97 4.62
N ALA A 122 -3.53 1.18 3.33
CA ALA A 122 -2.93 0.40 2.27
C ALA A 122 -2.01 1.24 1.40
N VAL A 123 -1.10 0.56 0.72
CA VAL A 123 -0.33 1.10 -0.39
C VAL A 123 -0.66 0.30 -1.65
N ILE A 124 -0.88 1.03 -2.74
CA ILE A 124 -1.18 0.48 -4.06
C ILE A 124 -0.08 0.88 -5.05
N ASN A 125 0.14 0.05 -6.05
CA ASN A 125 0.90 0.36 -7.26
C ASN A 125 -0.08 0.29 -8.43
N GLY A 126 -0.39 1.43 -9.04
CA GLY A 126 -1.46 1.49 -10.02
C GLY A 126 -2.81 1.11 -9.42
N ALA A 127 -3.45 0.06 -9.95
CA ALA A 127 -4.68 -0.53 -9.42
C ALA A 127 -4.40 -1.66 -8.39
N THR A 128 -3.16 -2.16 -8.33
CA THR A 128 -2.78 -3.33 -7.56
C THR A 128 -2.57 -2.99 -6.09
N LEU A 129 -3.24 -3.71 -5.20
CA LEU A 129 -2.97 -3.64 -3.76
C LEU A 129 -1.65 -4.34 -3.43
N ILE A 130 -0.67 -3.59 -2.96
CA ILE A 130 0.69 -4.08 -2.68
C ILE A 130 0.88 -4.47 -1.21
N GLY A 131 0.29 -3.68 -0.30
CA GLY A 131 0.49 -3.92 1.11
C GLY A 131 -0.44 -3.13 2.01
N VAL A 132 -0.50 -3.56 3.27
CA VAL A 132 -1.31 -2.96 4.31
C VAL A 132 -0.50 -2.84 5.60
N ALA A 133 -0.82 -1.82 6.39
CA ALA A 133 -0.33 -1.70 7.76
C ALA A 133 -1.48 -1.42 8.71
N VAL A 134 -1.43 -2.04 9.89
CA VAL A 134 -2.38 -1.86 10.98
C VAL A 134 -1.64 -1.45 12.23
N VAL A 135 -2.16 -0.41 12.88
CA VAL A 135 -1.58 0.19 14.08
C VAL A 135 -2.60 0.14 15.20
N GLY A 136 -2.14 -0.28 16.37
CA GLY A 136 -2.99 -0.47 17.53
C GLY A 136 -2.22 -0.40 18.83
N ASN A 137 -2.85 -0.94 19.84
CA ASN A 137 -2.29 -1.02 21.18
C ASN A 137 -1.07 -1.97 21.17
N PRO A 138 0.00 -1.66 21.94
CA PRO A 138 1.12 -2.57 22.12
C PRO A 138 0.68 -3.95 22.59
N VAL A 139 1.26 -4.99 21.99
CA VAL A 139 0.99 -6.38 22.42
C VAL A 139 1.59 -6.64 23.81
N ALA A 140 2.68 -5.97 24.15
CA ALA A 140 3.29 -6.03 25.47
C ALA A 140 2.52 -5.16 26.49
N PRO A 141 1.87 -5.76 27.52
CA PRO A 141 1.04 -5.01 28.47
C PRO A 141 1.81 -3.92 29.22
N ALA A 142 3.11 -4.12 29.48
CA ALA A 142 3.95 -3.14 30.17
C ALA A 142 4.05 -1.78 29.44
N LEU A 143 3.79 -1.75 28.12
CA LEU A 143 3.85 -0.55 27.28
C LEU A 143 2.48 0.13 27.11
N MET A 144 1.40 -0.55 27.50
CA MET A 144 0.03 -0.03 27.42
C MET A 144 -0.16 1.19 28.33
N GLY A 145 -0.99 2.14 27.90
CA GLY A 145 -1.31 3.35 28.69
C GLY A 145 -0.21 4.42 28.74
N ARG A 146 0.99 4.16 28.19
CA ARG A 146 2.13 5.10 28.23
C ARG A 146 2.19 6.10 27.05
N GLY A 147 1.07 6.26 26.33
CA GLY A 147 1.02 7.03 25.08
C GLY A 147 1.84 6.40 23.94
N ILE A 148 1.93 5.06 23.91
CA ILE A 148 2.69 4.28 22.93
C ILE A 148 1.73 3.49 22.03
N LEU A 149 1.94 3.53 20.72
CA LEU A 149 1.30 2.64 19.74
C LEU A 149 2.28 1.62 19.19
N GLU A 150 1.76 0.54 18.62
CA GLU A 150 2.54 -0.47 17.91
C GLU A 150 2.00 -0.64 16.48
N VAL A 151 2.91 -0.71 15.50
CA VAL A 151 2.60 -1.26 14.18
C VAL A 151 2.43 -2.77 14.36
N ASN A 152 1.21 -3.22 14.64
CA ASN A 152 0.97 -4.61 14.99
C ASN A 152 1.21 -5.54 13.81
N ARG A 153 0.87 -5.12 12.59
CA ARG A 153 1.25 -5.82 11.37
C ARG A 153 1.54 -4.84 10.25
N LEU A 154 2.52 -5.20 9.45
CA LEU A 154 2.75 -4.68 8.12
C LEU A 154 2.88 -5.89 7.21
N CYS A 155 2.04 -5.97 6.19
CA CYS A 155 2.01 -7.08 5.25
C CYS A 155 2.20 -6.52 3.84
N ILE A 156 3.27 -6.96 3.17
CA ILE A 156 3.51 -6.71 1.75
C ILE A 156 3.36 -8.07 1.05
N ARG A 157 2.58 -8.11 -0.02
CA ARG A 157 2.42 -9.34 -0.81
C ARG A 157 3.71 -9.68 -1.54
N ARG A 158 3.99 -10.98 -1.70
CA ARG A 158 5.26 -11.50 -2.26
C ARG A 158 5.08 -12.23 -3.59
N ASP A 159 3.83 -12.42 -3.99
CA ASP A 159 3.36 -13.02 -5.25
C ASP A 159 3.35 -12.03 -6.41
N VAL A 160 4.02 -10.88 -6.26
CA VAL A 160 4.22 -9.89 -7.32
C VAL A 160 5.72 -9.58 -7.43
N PRO A 161 6.20 -9.17 -8.63
CA PRO A 161 7.59 -8.81 -8.83
C PRO A 161 8.12 -7.84 -7.77
N SER A 162 9.38 -8.05 -7.37
CA SER A 162 9.99 -7.28 -6.28
C SER A 162 10.05 -5.78 -6.59
N ALA A 163 10.19 -5.42 -7.86
CA ALA A 163 10.19 -4.06 -8.36
C ALA A 163 8.90 -3.30 -8.00
N LEU A 164 7.73 -3.94 -8.16
CA LEU A 164 6.41 -3.33 -7.93
C LEU A 164 6.12 -3.03 -6.46
N ARG A 165 6.79 -3.75 -5.55
CA ARG A 165 6.66 -3.60 -4.10
C ARG A 165 7.83 -2.88 -3.45
N TRP A 166 8.79 -2.42 -4.24
CA TRP A 166 9.94 -1.67 -3.74
C TRP A 166 9.48 -0.40 -3.02
N ASN A 167 10.11 -0.06 -1.88
CA ASN A 167 9.73 1.05 -0.98
C ASN A 167 8.36 0.96 -0.29
N ALA A 168 7.48 0.00 -0.63
CA ALA A 168 6.14 -0.10 -0.05
C ALA A 168 6.16 -0.21 1.49
N ALA A 169 7.06 -1.02 2.04
CA ALA A 169 7.21 -1.18 3.49
C ALA A 169 7.66 0.12 4.17
N SER A 170 8.69 0.78 3.65
CA SER A 170 9.19 2.06 4.20
C SER A 170 8.13 3.15 4.14
N MET A 171 7.37 3.23 3.03
CA MET A 171 6.24 4.16 2.87
C MET A 171 5.17 3.93 3.93
N LEU A 172 4.77 2.67 4.17
CA LEU A 172 3.79 2.32 5.19
C LEU A 172 4.30 2.62 6.60
N TYR A 173 5.56 2.31 6.93
CA TYR A 173 6.16 2.66 8.22
C TYR A 173 6.21 4.18 8.45
N GLY A 174 6.56 4.94 7.41
CA GLY A 174 6.53 6.39 7.44
C GLY A 174 5.11 6.94 7.63
N TRP A 175 4.12 6.36 6.97
CA TRP A 175 2.71 6.71 7.17
C TRP A 175 2.23 6.42 8.59
N CYS A 176 2.50 5.23 9.13
CA CYS A 176 2.11 4.85 10.48
C CYS A 176 2.63 5.84 11.52
N ALA A 177 3.89 6.25 11.36
CA ALA A 177 4.53 7.24 12.20
C ALA A 177 3.85 8.61 12.13
N ARG A 178 3.68 9.16 10.93
CA ARG A 178 3.03 10.47 10.74
C ARG A 178 1.59 10.47 11.28
N GLU A 179 0.85 9.39 11.05
CA GLU A 179 -0.53 9.26 11.52
C GLU A 179 -0.60 9.13 13.05
N ALA A 180 0.32 8.39 13.67
CA ALA A 180 0.40 8.33 15.13
C ALA A 180 0.72 9.70 15.75
N GLN A 181 1.68 10.43 15.18
CA GLN A 181 2.01 11.79 15.61
C GLN A 181 0.81 12.73 15.48
N ARG A 182 0.14 12.71 14.31
CA ARG A 182 -1.05 13.54 14.04
C ARG A 182 -2.18 13.28 15.03
N ARG A 183 -2.31 12.05 15.51
CA ARG A 183 -3.30 11.64 16.53
C ARG A 183 -2.87 11.92 17.98
N GLY A 184 -1.74 12.59 18.19
CA GLY A 184 -1.28 13.00 19.52
C GLY A 184 -0.60 11.90 20.35
N TRP A 185 -0.14 10.81 19.71
CA TRP A 185 0.63 9.79 20.42
C TRP A 185 2.06 10.29 20.66
N ARG A 186 2.67 9.86 21.77
CA ARG A 186 4.04 10.25 22.13
C ARG A 186 5.08 9.42 21.39
N LYS A 187 4.74 8.17 21.09
CA LYS A 187 5.69 7.20 20.52
C LYS A 187 4.95 6.10 19.75
N ILE A 188 5.59 5.62 18.68
CA ILE A 188 5.19 4.39 18.01
C ILE A 188 6.36 3.41 17.99
N ILE A 189 6.07 2.11 18.12
CA ILE A 189 7.04 1.03 18.09
C ILE A 189 6.67 -0.06 17.08
N THR A 190 7.64 -0.88 16.72
CA THR A 190 7.41 -2.13 16.00
C THR A 190 8.53 -3.12 16.36
N TYR A 191 8.39 -4.36 15.92
CA TYR A 191 9.37 -5.41 16.09
C TYR A 191 9.68 -6.07 14.76
N THR A 192 10.96 -6.23 14.46
CA THR A 192 11.45 -7.14 13.41
C THR A 192 12.13 -8.32 14.06
N ARG A 193 12.33 -9.42 13.33
CA ARG A 193 13.30 -10.44 13.77
C ARG A 193 14.71 -9.84 13.75
N ALA A 194 15.61 -10.38 14.56
CA ALA A 194 17.00 -9.93 14.62
C ALA A 194 17.79 -10.26 13.34
N ASP A 195 17.36 -11.28 12.59
CA ASP A 195 17.92 -11.67 11.30
C ASP A 195 17.27 -10.96 10.10
N GLU A 196 16.28 -10.09 10.35
CA GLU A 196 15.75 -9.20 9.32
C GLU A 196 16.57 -7.90 9.29
N PRO A 197 16.95 -7.41 8.10
CA PRO A 197 17.90 -6.30 7.99
C PRO A 197 17.36 -4.97 8.54
N GLY A 198 16.03 -4.80 8.57
CA GLY A 198 15.40 -3.57 9.09
C GLY A 198 15.55 -2.35 8.18
N THR A 199 16.07 -2.50 6.96
CA THR A 199 16.31 -1.42 5.99
C THR A 199 15.09 -0.54 5.75
N SER A 200 13.89 -1.12 5.70
CA SER A 200 12.67 -0.33 5.51
C SER A 200 12.32 0.59 6.69
N LEU A 201 12.75 0.23 7.90
CA LEU A 201 12.55 1.06 9.11
C LEU A 201 13.57 2.19 9.17
N GLU A 202 14.83 1.89 8.85
CA GLU A 202 15.89 2.89 8.71
C GLU A 202 15.52 3.94 7.66
N ALA A 203 15.11 3.50 6.47
CA ALA A 203 14.63 4.38 5.41
C ALA A 203 13.39 5.21 5.81
N ALA A 204 12.58 4.71 6.75
CA ALA A 204 11.42 5.43 7.28
C ALA A 204 11.75 6.35 8.47
N GLY A 205 13.01 6.46 8.87
CA GLY A 205 13.49 7.30 9.97
C GLY A 205 13.18 6.74 11.37
N TRP A 206 13.17 5.41 11.52
CA TRP A 206 13.00 4.75 12.81
C TRP A 206 14.35 4.43 13.44
N THR A 207 14.38 4.36 14.78
CA THR A 207 15.60 4.08 15.55
C THR A 207 15.50 2.70 16.21
N ARG A 208 16.59 1.92 16.17
CA ARG A 208 16.73 0.68 16.94
C ARG A 208 16.75 1.04 18.43
N GLU A 209 15.76 0.59 19.19
CA GLU A 209 15.59 0.94 20.61
C GLU A 209 16.15 -0.15 21.54
N ALA A 210 15.90 -1.42 21.23
CA ALA A 210 16.34 -2.52 22.08
C ALA A 210 16.35 -3.86 21.34
N SER A 211 17.28 -4.73 21.72
CA SER A 211 17.20 -6.17 21.42
C SER A 211 16.30 -6.86 22.45
N VAL A 212 15.38 -7.68 21.97
CA VAL A 212 14.41 -8.41 22.78
C VAL A 212 14.64 -9.90 22.55
N ARG A 213 15.07 -10.58 23.61
CA ARG A 213 15.31 -12.03 23.58
C ARG A 213 14.03 -12.76 23.16
N GLY A 214 14.17 -13.71 22.24
CA GLY A 214 13.09 -14.61 21.85
C GLY A 214 12.57 -15.36 23.08
N ARG A 215 11.26 -15.29 23.33
CA ARG A 215 10.60 -16.06 24.39
C ARG A 215 9.33 -16.71 23.85
N GLY A 216 9.20 -18.01 24.13
CA GLY A 216 7.95 -18.75 24.04
C GLY A 216 6.81 -18.00 24.73
N TRP A 217 5.66 -17.91 24.07
CA TRP A 217 4.40 -17.52 24.76
C TRP A 217 3.78 -18.71 25.52
N HIS A 218 4.53 -19.81 25.65
CA HIS A 218 4.16 -21.00 26.38
C HIS A 218 4.33 -20.76 27.87
N SER A 219 3.26 -20.97 28.63
CA SER A 219 3.32 -21.13 30.09
C SER A 219 2.58 -22.40 30.48
N ALA A 220 2.89 -22.96 31.66
CA ALA A 220 2.23 -24.17 32.17
C ALA A 220 0.69 -24.04 32.18
N ARG A 221 0.16 -22.83 32.34
CA ARG A 221 -1.29 -22.53 32.33
C ARG A 221 -1.87 -22.21 30.95
N ARG A 222 -1.04 -22.01 29.91
CA ARG A 222 -1.50 -21.63 28.58
C ARG A 222 -0.54 -22.15 27.50
N ARG A 223 -0.84 -23.34 26.97
CA ARG A 223 -0.14 -23.88 25.80
C ARG A 223 -0.44 -22.99 24.60
N ARG A 224 0.59 -22.32 24.07
CA ARG A 224 0.53 -21.59 22.80
C ARG A 224 1.69 -22.08 21.94
N SER A 225 1.39 -22.55 20.73
CA SER A 225 2.41 -22.69 19.70
C SER A 225 2.57 -21.33 19.02
N ASN A 226 3.79 -20.84 18.96
CA ASN A 226 4.11 -19.68 18.14
C ASN A 226 5.39 -20.03 17.40
N ARG A 227 5.31 -20.25 16.07
CA ARG A 227 6.43 -20.73 15.26
C ARG A 227 7.68 -19.84 15.37
N ASN A 228 7.51 -18.57 15.74
CA ASN A 228 8.58 -17.57 15.75
C ASN A 228 8.93 -17.07 17.17
N SER A 229 8.55 -17.79 18.22
CA SER A 229 8.77 -17.29 19.59
C SER A 229 10.22 -17.32 20.05
N TRP A 230 11.05 -18.18 19.46
CA TRP A 230 12.43 -18.41 19.92
C TRP A 230 13.46 -17.50 19.26
N ILE A 231 13.05 -16.74 18.25
CA ILE A 231 13.92 -15.84 17.48
C ILE A 231 13.99 -14.51 18.22
N GLU A 232 15.22 -14.00 18.38
CA GLU A 232 15.44 -12.66 18.91
C GLU A 232 14.81 -11.60 18.00
N LYS A 233 14.42 -10.48 18.60
CA LYS A 233 13.74 -9.40 17.91
C LYS A 233 14.43 -8.09 18.18
N VAL A 234 14.41 -7.21 17.20
CA VAL A 234 14.81 -5.82 17.38
C VAL A 234 13.54 -4.99 17.53
N ARG A 235 13.44 -4.27 18.64
CA ARG A 235 12.41 -3.24 18.82
C ARG A 235 12.88 -1.96 18.17
N TRP A 236 12.06 -1.42 17.30
CA TRP A 236 12.25 -0.14 16.66
C TRP A 236 11.27 0.87 17.22
N SER A 237 11.66 2.13 17.23
CA SER A 237 10.78 3.18 17.68
C SER A 237 10.93 4.48 16.92
N ARG A 238 9.86 5.27 16.98
CA ARG A 238 9.87 6.68 16.61
C ARG A 238 9.18 7.46 17.72
N THR A 239 9.92 8.36 18.34
CA THR A 239 9.42 9.27 19.36
C THR A 239 9.04 10.58 18.69
N PHE A 240 7.91 11.14 19.09
CA PHE A 240 7.44 12.40 18.54
C PHE A 240 7.67 13.51 19.56
N THR A 241 8.29 14.59 19.13
CA THR A 241 8.33 15.83 19.91
C THR A 241 6.91 16.36 20.01
N ALA A 242 6.52 16.86 21.18
CA ALA A 242 5.24 17.54 21.34
C ALA A 242 5.18 18.68 20.31
N SER A 243 4.18 18.66 19.45
CA SER A 243 3.92 19.79 18.56
C SER A 243 3.46 20.95 19.44
N THR A 244 4.18 22.06 19.41
CA THR A 244 3.76 23.36 19.95
C THR A 244 2.62 23.94 19.12
N ALA A 245 1.54 23.19 18.94
CA ALA A 245 0.31 23.66 18.32
C ALA A 245 -0.74 23.77 19.43
N PRO A 246 -1.41 24.93 19.60
CA PRO A 246 -2.40 25.10 20.65
C PRO A 246 -3.50 24.06 20.48
N ALA A 247 -3.78 23.32 21.55
CA ALA A 247 -4.84 22.34 21.59
C ALA A 247 -6.16 23.05 21.24
N ARG A 248 -6.78 22.69 20.11
CA ARG A 248 -8.20 23.00 19.90
C ARG A 248 -8.96 22.16 20.92
N ASN A 249 -9.47 22.82 21.96
CA ASN A 249 -10.34 22.20 22.94
C ASN A 249 -11.49 21.52 22.21
N HIS A 250 -11.54 20.19 22.26
CA HIS A 250 -12.79 19.49 22.09
C HIS A 250 -13.62 19.77 23.34
N GLU A 251 -14.43 20.82 23.27
CA GLU A 251 -15.53 21.02 24.20
C GLU A 251 -16.40 19.77 24.17
N ARG A 252 -16.52 19.16 25.35
CA ARG A 252 -17.50 18.13 25.64
C ARG A 252 -18.87 18.81 25.52
N ASN A 253 -19.60 18.55 24.44
CA ASN A 253 -21.03 18.81 24.41
C ASN A 253 -21.71 17.88 25.43
N ALA A 254 -21.85 18.38 26.66
CA ALA A 254 -22.93 17.99 27.54
C ALA A 254 -24.22 18.54 26.91
N GLY A 255 -24.98 17.69 26.23
CA GLY A 255 -26.32 18.04 25.79
C GLY A 255 -27.24 18.25 27.00
N PRO A 256 -28.12 19.27 27.00
CA PRO A 256 -29.07 19.43 28.07
C PRO A 256 -30.15 18.34 28.00
N CYS A 257 -30.48 17.85 29.18
CA CYS A 257 -31.67 17.07 29.48
C CYS A 257 -32.91 17.84 29.01
N ALA A 258 -33.73 17.24 28.14
CA ALA A 258 -35.02 17.77 27.76
C ALA A 258 -36.10 16.72 28.04
N THR A 259 -36.88 17.03 29.08
CA THR A 259 -38.11 16.38 29.51
C THR A 259 -39.22 16.54 28.46
N SER A 260 -40.07 15.52 28.39
CA SER A 260 -41.34 15.36 27.65
C SER A 260 -42.02 16.59 27.02
N VAL A 261 -42.51 16.45 25.78
CA VAL A 261 -43.90 16.77 25.41
C VAL A 261 -44.36 15.84 24.28
N LEU A 262 -45.42 15.08 24.55
CA LEU A 262 -46.26 14.38 23.56
C LEU A 262 -47.13 15.40 22.83
N THR A 263 -47.23 15.35 21.50
CA THR A 263 -48.50 15.58 20.79
C THR A 263 -48.46 14.88 19.43
N GLU A 264 -49.58 14.24 19.11
CA GLU A 264 -49.94 13.51 17.88
C GLU A 264 -49.75 14.32 16.59
N TRP A 265 -49.85 13.65 15.44
CA TRP A 265 -50.63 14.01 14.23
C TRP A 265 -49.98 13.29 13.04
N MET A 266 -50.41 12.07 12.75
CA MET A 266 -50.25 11.45 11.42
C MET A 266 -51.18 10.22 11.30
N THR A 267 -52.43 10.48 10.96
CA THR A 267 -53.21 9.57 10.12
C THR A 267 -53.04 10.03 8.68
N ASP A 268 -52.43 9.23 7.83
CA ASP A 268 -53.12 8.84 6.60
C ASP A 268 -52.57 7.55 6.03
N THR A 269 -53.51 6.73 5.58
CA THR A 269 -53.34 5.36 5.11
C THR A 269 -53.52 5.39 3.60
N SER A 270 -52.57 4.88 2.82
CA SER A 270 -52.93 4.32 1.52
C SER A 270 -51.94 3.27 1.07
N VAL A 271 -52.52 2.12 0.78
CA VAL A 271 -51.96 0.82 0.43
C VAL A 271 -51.87 0.69 -1.09
N SER A 272 -50.78 0.11 -1.60
CA SER A 272 -50.74 -0.77 -2.79
C SER A 272 -49.29 -1.27 -2.93
N GLY A 273 -48.93 -2.54 -2.84
CA GLY A 273 -49.60 -3.75 -3.30
C GLY A 273 -48.86 -4.28 -4.52
N TRP A 274 -47.90 -5.20 -4.34
CA TRP A 274 -47.30 -6.01 -5.42
C TRP A 274 -47.62 -7.48 -5.14
N PRO A 275 -48.14 -8.26 -6.11
CA PRO A 275 -48.45 -9.67 -5.92
C PRO A 275 -47.24 -10.57 -6.26
N PRO A 276 -47.16 -11.80 -5.69
CA PRO A 276 -46.07 -12.73 -5.93
C PRO A 276 -46.42 -13.84 -6.94
N ALA A 277 -45.37 -14.38 -7.57
CA ALA A 277 -45.14 -15.81 -7.76
C ALA A 277 -43.62 -16.06 -7.77
#